data_AF-A0A1H2BEU3-F1
#
_entry.id   AF-A0A1H2BEU3-F1
#
_cell.length_a   1.000
_cell.length_b   1.000
_cell.length_c   1.000
_cell.angle_alpha   90.00
_cell.angle_beta   90.00
_cell.angle_gamma   90.00
#
_symmetry.space_group_name_H-M   'P 1'
#
loop_
_entity.id
_entity.type
_entity.pdbx_description
1 polymer ?
#
loop_
_entity_poly.entity_id
_entity_poly.type
_entity_poly.pdbx_seq_one_letter_code
_entity_poly.pdbx_strand_id
1 'polypeptide(L)' 'MNVEVMRQPAAASIQLCYRWLEAATPALPQAAALAAGLVTAVQQYTARQYVASLHQSAAVFHTVQHLRATVPGLPAL' A
#
# COMPACT_ATOMS: atom_id res chain seq x y z
N MET A 1 -8.98 7.14 -21.33
CA MET A 1 -9.15 6.81 -19.90
C MET A 1 -9.07 8.11 -19.11
N ASN A 2 -10.13 8.55 -18.43
CA ASN A 2 -10.05 9.75 -17.58
C ASN A 2 -9.23 9.37 -16.33
N VAL A 3 -7.99 9.87 -16.23
CA VAL A 3 -7.09 9.59 -15.11
C VAL A 3 -7.70 9.96 -13.75
N GLU A 4 -8.64 10.92 -13.71
CA GLU A 4 -9.32 11.28 -12.47
C GLU A 4 -10.21 10.18 -11.89
N VAL A 5 -10.70 9.24 -12.71
CA VAL A 5 -11.47 8.07 -12.22
C VAL A 5 -10.61 7.23 -11.28
N MET A 6 -9.29 7.22 -11.46
CA MET A 6 -8.36 6.45 -10.63
C MET A 6 -7.90 7.21 -9.37
N ARG A 7 -8.28 8.48 -9.21
CA ARG A 7 -7.88 9.29 -8.05
C ARG A 7 -8.42 8.72 -6.75
N GLN A 8 -9.71 8.41 -6.67
CA GLN A 8 -10.30 7.85 -5.45
C GLN A 8 -9.77 6.44 -5.14
N PRO A 9 -9.75 5.50 -6.10
CA PRO A 9 -9.15 4.17 -5.89
C PRO A 9 -7.68 4.22 -5.44
N ALA A 10 -6.85 5.09 -6.04
CA ALA A 10 -5.44 5.22 -5.67
C ALA A 10 -5.27 5.72 -4.22
N ALA A 11 -6.04 6.74 -3.82
CA ALA A 11 -6.00 7.25 -2.45
C ALA A 11 -6.45 6.19 -1.43
N ALA A 12 -7.54 5.48 -1.73
CA ALA A 12 -8.05 4.41 -0.86
C ALA A 12 -7.04 3.27 -0.70
N SER A 13 -6.39 2.86 -1.80
CA SER A 13 -5.39 1.80 -1.79
C SER A 13 -4.14 2.17 -0.98
N ILE A 14 -3.65 3.41 -1.11
CA ILE A 14 -2.55 3.94 -0.29
C ILE A 14 -2.94 3.92 1.20
N GLN A 15 -4.12 4.46 1.55
CA GLN A 15 -4.57 4.57 2.93
C GLN A 15 -4.73 3.20 3.59
N LEU A 16 -5.28 2.23 2.85
CA LEU A 16 -5.45 0.85 3.32
C LEU A 16 -4.10 0.22 3.68
N CYS A 17 -3.13 0.29 2.77
CA CYS A 17 -1.81 -0.27 2.98
C CYS A 17 -1.05 0.45 4.11
N TYR A 18 -1.20 1.77 4.23
CA TYR A 18 -0.61 2.54 5.32
C TYR A 18 -1.14 2.10 6.69
N ARG A 19 -2.47 2.00 6.84
CA ARG A 19 -3.08 1.56 8.11
C ARG A 19 -2.65 0.16 8.51
N TRP A 20 -2.59 -0.75 7.54
CA TRP A 20 -2.11 -2.10 7.79
C TRP A 20 -0.66 -2.08 8.27
N LEU A 21 0.20 -1.30 7.61
CA LEU A 21 1.62 -1.20 7.96
C LEU A 21 1.82 -0.62 9.37
N GLU A 22 1.07 0.43 9.71
CA GLU A 22 1.08 1.04 11.04
C GLU A 22 0.72 0.03 12.14
N ALA A 23 -0.29 -0.81 11.90
CA ALA A 23 -0.71 -1.86 12.83
C ALA A 23 0.23 -3.07 12.87
N ALA A 24 0.85 -3.42 11.74
CA ALA A 24 1.71 -4.60 11.60
C ALA A 24 3.14 -4.35 12.09
N THR A 25 3.68 -3.13 11.95
CA THR A 25 5.09 -2.81 12.26
C THR A 25 5.52 -3.17 13.69
N PRO A 26 4.70 -2.96 14.75
CA PRO A 26 5.08 -3.36 16.11
C PRO A 26 5.26 -4.88 16.28
N ALA A 27 4.47 -5.68 15.56
CA ALA A 27 4.55 -7.15 15.58
C ALA A 27 5.55 -7.70 14.56
N LEU A 28 5.82 -6.95 13.49
CA LEU A 28 6.67 -7.35 12.38
C LEU A 28 7.50 -6.16 11.88
N PRO A 29 8.63 -5.84 12.52
CA PRO A 29 9.45 -4.69 12.15
C PRO A 29 9.95 -4.73 10.69
N GLN A 30 10.15 -5.94 10.14
CA GLN A 30 10.52 -6.12 8.74
C GLN A 30 9.45 -5.64 7.74
N ALA A 31 8.19 -5.47 8.18
CA ALA A 31 7.15 -4.87 7.36
C ALA A 31 7.48 -3.41 7.02
N ALA A 32 8.31 -2.71 7.83
CA ALA A 32 8.75 -1.35 7.56
C ALA A 32 9.45 -1.18 6.20
N ALA A 33 10.02 -2.26 5.63
CA ALA A 33 10.57 -2.25 4.27
C ALA A 33 9.52 -1.89 3.20
N LEU A 34 8.24 -2.14 3.46
CA LEU A 34 7.13 -1.80 2.57
C LEU A 34 6.81 -0.30 2.56
N ALA A 35 7.29 0.47 3.56
CA ALA A 35 7.08 1.91 3.63
C ALA A 35 7.62 2.62 2.39
N ALA A 36 8.77 2.19 1.86
CA ALA A 36 9.35 2.75 0.64
C ALA A 36 8.42 2.63 -0.56
N GLY A 37 7.75 1.48 -0.72
CA GLY A 37 6.76 1.27 -1.78
C GLY A 37 5.55 2.19 -1.65
N LEU A 38 5.08 2.44 -0.43
CA LEU A 38 3.98 3.37 -0.18
C LEU A 38 4.37 4.83 -0.40
N VAL A 39 5.59 5.22 -0.02
CA VAL A 39 6.12 6.56 -0.30
C VAL A 39 6.14 6.82 -1.81
N THR A 40 6.60 5.86 -2.62
CA THR A 40 6.54 5.95 -4.09
C THR A 40 5.11 6.10 -4.60
N ALA A 41 4.15 5.33 -4.06
CA ALA A 41 2.74 5.44 -4.46
C ALA A 41 2.16 6.83 -4.13
N VAL A 42 2.52 7.40 -2.98
CA VAL A 42 2.13 8.76 -2.57
C VAL A 42 2.76 9.82 -3.48
N GLN A 43 4.04 9.69 -3.82
CA GLN A 43 4.70 10.61 -4.74
C GLN A 43 4.03 10.62 -6.11
N GLN A 44 3.71 9.44 -6.65
CA GLN A 44 2.96 9.29 -7.89
C GLN A 44 1.55 9.88 -7.78
N TYR A 45 0.88 9.70 -6.64
CA TYR A 45 -0.43 10.31 -6.38
C TYR A 45 -0.37 11.84 -6.42
N THR A 46 0.60 12.44 -5.72
CA THR A 46 0.80 13.90 -5.70
C THR A 46 1.17 14.44 -7.08
N ALA A 47 1.89 13.65 -7.90
CA ALA A 47 2.18 13.95 -9.30
C ALA A 47 0.99 13.69 -10.26
N ARG A 48 -0.19 13.34 -9.74
CA ARG A 48 -1.41 12.97 -10.50
C ARG A 48 -1.24 11.75 -11.41
N GLN A 49 -0.22 10.93 -11.17
CA GLN A 49 0.03 9.67 -11.86
C GLN A 49 -0.78 8.55 -11.21
N TYR A 50 -2.11 8.70 -11.15
CA TYR A 50 -2.98 7.85 -10.34
C TYR A 50 -2.96 6.36 -10.74
N VAL A 51 -2.77 6.06 -12.03
CA VAL A 51 -2.62 4.66 -12.49
C VAL A 51 -1.34 4.03 -11.97
N ALA A 52 -0.21 4.76 -12.04
CA ALA A 52 1.07 4.28 -11.51
C ALA A 52 1.00 4.11 -9.99
N SER A 53 0.40 5.09 -9.30
CA SER A 53 0.13 5.04 -7.86
C SER A 53 -0.65 3.79 -7.46
N LEU A 54 -1.71 3.46 -8.21
CA LEU A 54 -2.52 2.27 -7.97
C LEU A 54 -1.77 0.96 -8.23
N HIS A 55 -0.94 0.89 -9.27
CA HIS A 55 -0.08 -0.27 -9.51
C HIS A 55 0.94 -0.45 -8.40
N GLN A 56 1.54 0.65 -7.94
CA GLN A 56 2.51 0.61 -6.85
C GLN A 56 1.86 0.17 -5.53
N SER A 57 0.67 0.68 -5.21
CA SER A 57 -0.07 0.26 -4.01
C SER A 57 -0.56 -1.19 -4.11
N ALA A 58 -0.94 -1.66 -5.31
CA ALA A 58 -1.28 -3.08 -5.54
C ALA A 58 -0.07 -4.01 -5.31
N ALA A 59 1.13 -3.62 -5.74
CA ALA A 59 2.34 -4.39 -5.48
C ALA A 59 2.65 -4.50 -3.96
N VAL A 60 2.48 -3.41 -3.22
CA VAL A 60 2.59 -3.42 -1.75
C VAL A 60 1.53 -4.34 -1.16
N PHE A 61 0.28 -4.23 -1.60
CA PHE A 61 -0.83 -5.05 -1.15
C PHE A 61 -0.59 -6.55 -1.35
N HIS A 62 -0.09 -6.97 -2.52
CA HIS A 62 0.27 -8.37 -2.77
C HIS A 62 1.36 -8.86 -1.81
N THR A 63 2.34 -8.03 -1.51
CA THR A 63 3.40 -8.37 -0.55
C THR A 63 2.82 -8.50 0.86
N VAL A 64 1.91 -7.62 1.26
CA VAL A 64 1.18 -7.72 2.54
C VAL A 64 0.39 -9.03 2.62
N GLN A 65 -0.34 -9.40 1.57
CA GLN A 65 -1.08 -10.66 1.54
C GLN A 65 -0.16 -11.87 1.68
N HIS A 66 0.99 -11.85 1.03
CA HIS A 66 2.00 -12.91 1.17
C HIS A 66 2.53 -12.99 2.61
N LEU A 67 2.90 -11.85 3.21
CA LEU A 67 3.35 -11.81 4.60
C LEU A 67 2.30 -12.37 5.56
N ARG A 68 1.02 -12.00 5.38
CA ARG A 68 -0.09 -12.54 6.18
C ARG A 68 -0.26 -14.05 6.04
N ALA A 69 -0.02 -14.61 4.87
CA ALA A 69 -0.08 -16.06 4.67
C ALA A 69 1.07 -16.80 5.38
N THR A 70 2.21 -16.14 5.54
CA THR A 70 3.43 -16.74 6.13
C THR A 70 3.60 -16.46 7.62
N VAL A 71 3.04 -15.36 8.13
CA VAL A 71 3.22 -14.89 9.51
C VAL A 71 1.86 -14.84 10.21
N PRO A 72 1.57 -15.78 11.13
CA PRO A 72 0.34 -15.77 11.90
C PRO A 72 0.30 -14.58 12.86
N GLY A 73 -0.90 -14.03 13.11
CA GLY A 73 -1.10 -12.91 14.05
C GLY A 73 -0.99 -11.52 13.45
N LEU A 74 -0.76 -11.39 12.13
CA LEU A 74 -0.79 -10.09 11.45
C LEU A 74 -2.22 -9.55 11.27
N PRO A 75 -2.41 -8.21 11.29
CA PRO A 75 -3.72 -7.60 11.15
C PRO A 75 -4.36 -7.91 9.80
N ALA A 76 -5.70 -7.83 9.76
CA ALA A 76 -6.45 -7.93 8.50
C ALA A 76 -6.26 -6.67 7.64
N LEU A 77 -6.38 -6.86 6.32
CA LEU A 77 -6.54 -5.79 5.34
C LEU A 77 -8.03 -5.49 5.18
#